data_AF-A0AA48GHQ7-F1
#
_entry.id   AF-A0AA48GHQ7-F1
#
_cell.length_a   1.000
_cell.length_b   1.000
_cell.length_c   1.000
_cell.angle_alpha   90.00
_cell.angle_beta   90.00
_cell.angle_gamma   90.00
#
_symmetry.space_group_name_H-M   'P 1'
#
loop_
_entity.id
_entity.type
_entity.pdbx_description
1 polymer ?
#
loop_
_entity_poly.entity_id
_entity_poly.type
_entity_poly.pdbx_seq_one_letter_code
_entity_poly.pdbx_strand_id
1 'polypeptide(L)'
;MDVPRASFLALAAVLLTGCSTEDPRLPEKLYEEAIDLNRQGRNQEAQSLMKQLASQYPESPKGQQATKDLYTLEALLRQDLRDRTRQLHGSMKRVADALTRFKGKHGEYPRFLSALVPDYLEQMPETPWKHPFFYRPYVTTPIMDVKDRRGRVAQVFSTKFDGYVLVSLGVDMQVGGDDLAADTYVVNGEWYKGSAPPPIPTPQPLR
;
A
#
# COMPACT_ATOMS: atom_id res chain seq x y z
N MET A 1 57.09 -66.61 13.66
CA MET A 1 58.23 -65.84 13.12
C MET A 1 57.78 -64.41 12.97
N ASP A 2 58.65 -63.51 13.40
CA ASP A 2 58.38 -62.21 13.99
C ASP A 2 58.89 -61.06 13.08
N VAL A 3 58.07 -59.99 12.95
CA VAL A 3 58.32 -58.53 12.70
C VAL A 3 59.14 -58.07 11.44
N PRO A 4 59.18 -56.75 11.04
CA PRO A 4 58.59 -55.52 11.63
C PRO A 4 57.99 -54.38 10.73
N ARG A 5 57.14 -53.56 11.39
CA ARG A 5 57.00 -52.07 11.49
C ARG A 5 57.11 -51.10 10.27
N ALA A 6 56.11 -50.22 10.14
CA ALA A 6 56.19 -48.73 10.02
C ALA A 6 54.74 -48.15 9.93
N SER A 7 54.16 -47.41 10.88
CA SER A 7 54.34 -45.98 11.24
C SER A 7 54.13 -44.95 10.11
N PHE A 8 52.90 -44.42 9.99
CA PHE A 8 52.48 -43.09 9.51
C PHE A 8 51.04 -42.90 10.06
N LEU A 9 50.64 -42.00 10.98
CA LEU A 9 50.92 -40.59 11.27
C LEU A 9 50.73 -39.65 10.06
N ALA A 10 49.51 -39.09 9.96
CA ALA A 10 49.17 -37.70 9.57
C ALA A 10 47.65 -37.64 9.33
N LEU A 11 46.83 -37.12 10.26
CA LEU A 11 46.56 -35.69 10.40
C LEU A 11 46.11 -35.04 9.08
N ALA A 12 44.85 -35.27 8.69
CA ALA A 12 44.14 -34.46 7.71
C ALA A 12 43.06 -33.63 8.43
N ALA A 13 43.52 -32.78 9.35
CA ALA A 13 42.78 -31.62 9.79
C ALA A 13 43.31 -30.42 8.99
N VAL A 14 42.42 -29.45 8.74
CA VAL A 14 42.64 -28.22 7.94
C VAL A 14 42.35 -28.40 6.46
N LEU A 15 41.16 -27.94 6.05
CA LEU A 15 40.93 -27.00 4.94
C LEU A 15 39.42 -26.74 4.77
N LEU A 16 38.81 -26.08 5.75
CA LEU A 16 37.55 -25.34 5.58
C LEU A 16 37.62 -23.98 6.29
N THR A 17 38.80 -23.34 6.28
CA THR A 17 38.87 -21.89 6.51
C THR A 17 38.44 -21.21 5.22
N GLY A 18 37.13 -21.15 5.02
CA GLY A 18 36.53 -20.29 4.01
C GLY A 18 37.01 -18.86 4.27
N CYS A 19 37.59 -18.26 3.24
CA CYS A 19 37.94 -16.86 3.20
C CYS A 19 36.69 -16.00 3.48
N SER A 20 36.63 -15.34 4.64
CA SER A 20 35.84 -14.13 4.80
C SER A 20 36.79 -13.04 5.27
N THR A 21 37.16 -12.18 4.33
CA THR A 21 37.78 -10.87 4.54
C THR A 21 36.70 -9.85 4.90
N GLU A 22 35.79 -10.17 5.82
CA GLU A 22 34.85 -9.20 6.37
C GLU A 22 35.39 -8.63 7.68
N ASP A 23 35.35 -7.30 7.80
CA ASP A 23 35.69 -6.62 9.05
C ASP A 23 34.80 -7.18 10.17
N PRO A 24 35.36 -7.80 11.22
CA PRO A 24 34.58 -8.41 12.30
C PRO A 24 33.73 -7.40 13.09
N ARG A 25 33.94 -6.10 12.89
CA ARG A 25 33.14 -5.01 13.49
C ARG A 25 31.94 -4.59 12.65
N LEU A 26 31.85 -5.03 11.40
CA LEU A 26 30.78 -4.63 10.49
C LEU A 26 29.37 -4.99 11.01
N PRO A 27 29.12 -6.19 11.60
CA PRO A 27 27.81 -6.52 12.13
C PRO A 27 27.34 -5.59 13.26
N GLU A 28 28.28 -5.05 14.05
CA GLU A 28 27.98 -4.10 15.11
C GLU A 28 27.56 -2.75 14.56
N LYS A 29 28.30 -2.22 13.58
CA LYS A 29 27.95 -0.96 12.91
C LYS A 29 26.59 -1.02 12.22
N LEU A 30 26.31 -2.10 11.48
CA LEU A 30 25.02 -2.28 10.80
C LEU A 30 23.86 -2.38 11.80
N TYR A 31 24.08 -3.03 12.94
CA TYR A 31 23.07 -3.11 13.99
C TYR A 31 22.80 -1.73 14.62
N GLU A 32 23.85 -0.98 14.95
CA GLU A 32 23.72 0.37 15.51
C GLU A 32 22.97 1.31 14.55
N GLU A 33 23.32 1.26 13.26
CA GLU A 33 22.62 2.02 12.21
C GLU A 33 21.13 1.63 12.13
N ALA A 34 20.80 0.34 12.24
CA ALA A 34 19.40 -0.09 12.23
C ALA A 34 18.61 0.43 13.44
N ILE A 35 19.24 0.47 14.62
CA ILE A 35 18.64 1.05 15.82
C ILE A 35 18.43 2.56 15.67
N ASP A 36 19.38 3.27 15.08
CA ASP A 36 19.26 4.71 14.86
C ASP A 36 18.18 5.03 13.81
N LEU A 37 18.05 4.23 12.74
CA LEU A 37 16.94 4.32 11.78
C LEU A 37 15.58 4.12 12.47
N ASN A 38 15.46 3.13 13.35
CA ASN A 38 14.24 2.88 14.12
C ASN A 38 13.91 4.04 15.07
N ARG A 39 14.92 4.62 15.74
CA ARG A 39 14.75 5.82 16.59
C ARG A 39 14.27 7.04 15.80
N GLN A 40 14.67 7.14 14.53
CA GLN A 40 14.21 8.17 13.60
C GLN A 40 12.80 7.90 13.02
N GLY A 41 12.18 6.76 13.36
CA GLY A 41 10.88 6.34 12.81
C GLY A 41 10.98 5.73 11.40
N ARG A 42 12.19 5.50 10.88
CA ARG A 42 12.44 4.88 9.56
C ARG A 42 12.38 3.35 9.67
N ASN A 43 11.23 2.86 10.16
CA ASN A 43 11.05 1.48 10.60
C ASN A 43 11.20 0.45 9.47
N GLN A 44 10.83 0.81 8.23
CA GLN A 44 11.02 -0.07 7.07
C GLN A 44 12.50 -0.25 6.71
N GLU A 45 13.27 0.84 6.76
CA GLU A 45 14.70 0.78 6.49
C GLU A 45 15.44 0.02 7.59
N ALA A 46 15.12 0.31 8.85
CA ALA A 46 15.60 -0.46 10.00
C ALA A 46 15.31 -1.96 9.84
N GLN A 47 14.09 -2.32 9.40
CA GLN A 47 13.73 -3.71 9.17
C GLN A 47 14.57 -4.33 8.04
N SER A 48 14.75 -3.63 6.93
CA SER A 48 15.56 -4.13 5.81
C SER A 48 17.01 -4.39 6.23
N LEU A 49 17.60 -3.48 7.01
CA LEU A 49 18.97 -3.58 7.50
C LEU A 49 19.10 -4.71 8.53
N MET A 50 18.14 -4.85 9.46
CA MET A 50 18.14 -5.96 10.41
C MET A 50 17.95 -7.33 9.72
N LYS A 51 17.10 -7.42 8.68
CA LYS A 51 16.94 -8.64 7.87
C LYS A 51 18.24 -9.01 7.17
N GLN A 52 18.91 -8.03 6.58
CA GLN A 52 20.21 -8.22 5.96
C GLN A 52 21.24 -8.71 6.98
N LEU A 53 21.34 -8.06 8.14
CA LEU A 53 22.25 -8.41 9.23
C LEU A 53 22.02 -9.84 9.75
N ALA A 54 20.75 -10.22 9.98
CA ALA A 54 20.38 -11.55 10.44
C ALA A 54 20.70 -12.64 9.39
N SER A 55 20.56 -12.32 8.10
CA SER A 55 20.86 -13.25 7.01
C SER A 55 22.36 -13.37 6.72
N GLN A 56 23.12 -12.27 6.78
CA GLN A 56 24.54 -12.24 6.43
C GLN A 56 25.43 -12.70 7.58
N TYR A 57 25.04 -12.42 8.83
CA TYR A 57 25.84 -12.72 10.02
C TYR A 57 25.06 -13.50 11.10
N PRO A 58 24.44 -14.65 10.77
CA PRO A 58 23.53 -15.37 11.67
C PRO A 58 24.19 -15.83 12.98
N GLU A 59 25.48 -16.17 12.93
CA GLU A 59 26.26 -16.65 14.08
C GLU A 59 26.82 -15.51 14.95
N SER A 60 26.78 -14.26 14.46
CA SER A 60 27.30 -13.13 15.24
C SER A 60 26.34 -12.74 16.37
N PRO A 61 26.83 -12.24 17.53
CA PRO A 61 25.96 -11.79 18.62
C PRO A 61 24.92 -10.74 18.17
N LYS A 62 25.32 -9.83 17.26
CA LYS A 62 24.45 -8.78 16.73
C LYS A 62 23.45 -9.32 15.70
N GLY A 63 23.80 -10.32 14.90
CA GLY A 63 22.86 -11.01 14.02
C GLY A 63 21.79 -11.80 14.79
N GLN A 64 22.18 -12.47 15.87
CA GLN A 64 21.22 -13.13 16.78
C GLN A 64 20.31 -12.12 17.47
N GLN A 65 20.85 -10.98 17.91
CA GLN A 65 20.06 -9.90 18.49
C GLN A 65 19.09 -9.27 17.47
N ALA A 66 19.57 -8.99 16.26
CA ALA A 66 18.75 -8.48 15.16
C ALA A 66 17.57 -9.40 14.85
N THR A 67 17.77 -10.72 14.90
CA THR A 67 16.68 -11.70 14.70
C THR A 67 15.58 -11.55 15.75
N LYS A 68 15.94 -11.29 17.01
CA LYS A 68 14.97 -11.05 18.09
C LYS A 68 14.25 -9.72 17.91
N ASP A 69 14.99 -8.65 17.62
CA ASP A 69 14.44 -7.31 17.49
C ASP A 69 13.56 -7.16 16.25
N LEU A 70 13.86 -7.91 15.18
CA LEU A 70 13.03 -8.00 13.97
C LEU A 70 11.60 -8.42 14.30
N TYR A 71 11.39 -9.35 15.22
CA TYR A 71 10.05 -9.79 15.60
C TYR A 71 9.23 -8.63 16.20
N THR A 72 9.85 -7.86 17.11
CA THR A 72 9.22 -6.68 17.71
C THR A 72 8.96 -5.60 16.66
N LEU A 73 9.93 -5.33 15.79
CA LEU A 73 9.81 -4.32 14.74
C LEU A 73 8.71 -4.69 13.73
N GLU A 74 8.59 -5.96 13.35
CA GLU A 74 7.52 -6.46 12.49
C GLU A 74 6.13 -6.29 13.12
N ALA A 75 6.01 -6.54 14.42
CA ALA A 75 4.75 -6.32 15.12
C ALA A 75 4.34 -4.83 15.10
N LEU A 76 5.30 -3.93 15.34
CA LEU A 76 5.08 -2.48 15.28
C LEU A 76 4.68 -2.02 13.86
N LEU A 77 5.39 -2.48 12.83
CA LEU A 77 5.05 -2.18 11.45
C LEU A 77 3.64 -2.65 11.10
N ARG A 78 3.29 -3.90 11.42
CA ARG A 78 1.93 -4.44 11.18
C ARG A 78 0.86 -3.63 11.91
N GLN A 79 1.14 -3.12 13.10
CA GLN A 79 0.21 -2.26 13.83
C GLN A 79 0.02 -0.92 13.11
N ASP A 80 1.10 -0.24 12.74
CA ASP A 80 1.02 1.03 11.99
C ASP A 80 0.27 0.83 10.67
N LEU A 81 0.57 -0.23 9.91
CA LEU A 81 -0.18 -0.58 8.70
C LEU A 81 -1.69 -0.63 8.94
N ARG A 82 -2.12 -1.37 9.98
CA ARG A 82 -3.55 -1.51 10.33
C ARG A 82 -4.17 -0.18 10.71
N ASP A 83 -3.47 0.65 11.47
CA ASP A 83 -3.96 1.95 11.90
C ASP A 83 -4.10 2.90 10.71
N ARG A 84 -3.13 2.92 9.79
CA ARG A 84 -3.19 3.69 8.54
C ARG A 84 -4.33 3.23 7.64
N THR A 85 -4.50 1.93 7.43
CA THR A 85 -5.63 1.39 6.65
C THR A 85 -6.97 1.77 7.28
N ARG A 86 -7.09 1.70 8.61
CA ARG A 86 -8.31 2.12 9.32
C ARG A 86 -8.60 3.61 9.13
N GLN A 87 -7.59 4.47 9.24
CA GLN A 87 -7.73 5.92 8.99
C GLN A 87 -8.12 6.21 7.54
N LEU A 88 -7.51 5.52 6.58
CA LEU A 88 -7.85 5.61 5.16
C LEU A 88 -9.32 5.26 4.93
N HIS A 89 -9.75 4.10 5.43
CA HIS A 89 -11.12 3.63 5.27
C HIS A 89 -12.14 4.59 5.89
N GLY A 90 -11.84 5.12 7.10
CA GLY A 90 -12.68 6.12 7.75
C GLY A 90 -12.80 7.40 6.93
N SER A 91 -11.68 7.87 6.35
CA SER A 91 -11.65 9.07 5.53
C SER A 91 -12.41 8.89 4.21
N MET A 92 -12.17 7.80 3.49
CA MET A 92 -12.90 7.47 2.25
C MET A 92 -14.40 7.30 2.50
N LYS A 93 -14.80 6.64 3.60
CA LYS A 93 -16.21 6.50 3.98
C LYS A 93 -16.86 7.86 4.21
N ARG A 94 -16.19 8.77 4.93
CA ARG A 94 -16.69 10.14 5.16
C ARG A 94 -16.94 10.89 3.85
N VAL A 95 -16.03 10.76 2.87
CA VAL A 95 -16.18 11.35 1.54
C VAL A 95 -17.33 10.71 0.77
N ALA A 96 -17.46 9.38 0.80
CA ALA A 96 -18.55 8.66 0.16
C ALA A 96 -19.93 9.07 0.71
N ASP A 97 -20.04 9.22 2.03
CA ASP A 97 -21.26 9.70 2.69
C ASP A 97 -21.59 11.14 2.28
N ALA A 98 -20.57 12.02 2.20
CA ALA A 98 -20.74 13.40 1.74
C ALA A 98 -21.21 13.48 0.27
N LEU A 99 -20.62 12.67 -0.61
CA LEU A 99 -21.04 12.54 -2.01
C LEU A 99 -22.49 12.06 -2.12
N THR A 100 -22.88 11.08 -1.30
CA THR A 100 -24.25 10.56 -1.26
C THR A 100 -25.25 11.64 -0.84
N ARG A 101 -24.94 12.43 0.19
CA ARG A 101 -25.76 13.58 0.60
C ARG A 101 -25.84 14.65 -0.49
N PHE A 102 -24.71 14.97 -1.13
CA PHE A 102 -24.66 15.93 -2.23
C PHE A 102 -25.59 15.49 -3.38
N LYS A 103 -25.47 14.24 -3.83
CA LYS A 103 -26.36 13.68 -4.87
C LYS A 103 -27.81 13.69 -4.44
N GLY A 104 -28.11 13.40 -3.16
CA GLY A 104 -29.46 13.48 -2.62
C GLY A 104 -30.09 14.88 -2.77
N LYS A 105 -29.31 15.94 -2.57
CA LYS A 105 -29.78 17.33 -2.68
C LYS A 105 -29.79 17.87 -4.11
N HIS A 106 -28.73 17.61 -4.88
CA HIS A 106 -28.52 18.20 -6.21
C HIS A 106 -28.99 17.28 -7.35
N GLY A 107 -29.32 16.03 -7.04
CA GLY A 107 -29.74 15.00 -7.99
C GLY A 107 -28.57 14.28 -8.67
N GLU A 108 -27.38 14.87 -8.76
CA GLU A 108 -26.17 14.30 -9.36
C GLU A 108 -24.94 14.47 -8.45
N TYR A 109 -23.91 13.67 -8.68
CA TYR A 109 -22.62 13.81 -8.00
C TYR A 109 -21.88 15.07 -8.50
N PRO A 110 -21.06 15.70 -7.64
CA PRO A 110 -20.33 16.90 -8.02
C PRO A 110 -19.26 16.59 -9.09
N ARG A 111 -18.86 17.60 -9.85
CA ARG A 111 -17.76 17.45 -10.82
C ARG A 111 -16.39 17.28 -10.12
N PHE A 112 -16.23 17.93 -8.97
CA PHE A 112 -14.98 17.97 -8.20
C PHE A 112 -15.28 17.84 -6.71
N LEU A 113 -14.36 17.27 -5.93
CA LEU A 113 -14.50 17.14 -4.47
C LEU A 113 -14.55 18.49 -3.74
N SER A 114 -13.98 19.55 -4.31
CA SER A 114 -14.05 20.90 -3.75
C SER A 114 -15.49 21.40 -3.55
N ALA A 115 -16.45 20.93 -4.36
CA ALA A 115 -17.86 21.29 -4.22
C ALA A 115 -18.52 20.71 -2.95
N LEU A 116 -17.84 19.81 -2.25
CA LEU A 116 -18.30 19.29 -0.95
C LEU A 116 -17.94 20.23 0.21
N VAL A 117 -17.02 21.17 0.00
CA VAL A 117 -16.52 22.07 1.06
C VAL A 117 -17.15 23.47 0.88
N PRO A 118 -17.61 24.13 1.95
CA PRO A 118 -17.65 23.67 3.36
C PRO A 118 -18.93 22.90 3.73
N ASP A 119 -19.91 22.84 2.82
CA ASP A 119 -21.29 22.46 3.15
C ASP A 119 -21.47 20.99 3.59
N TYR A 120 -20.62 20.07 3.10
CA TYR A 120 -20.70 18.64 3.37
C TYR A 120 -19.45 18.07 4.05
N LEU A 121 -18.32 18.76 3.92
CA LEU A 121 -17.02 18.46 4.51
C LEU A 121 -16.39 19.77 5.01
N GLU A 122 -15.78 19.73 6.20
CA GLU A 122 -15.14 20.91 6.82
C GLU A 122 -13.92 21.39 6.03
N GLN A 123 -13.17 20.46 5.46
CA GLN A 123 -11.96 20.72 4.69
C GLN A 123 -11.80 19.71 3.55
N MET A 124 -10.85 19.98 2.65
CA MET A 124 -10.50 19.04 1.58
C MET A 124 -10.05 17.71 2.20
N PRO A 125 -10.62 16.57 1.77
CA PRO A 125 -10.24 15.27 2.31
C PRO A 125 -8.87 14.83 1.77
N GLU A 126 -8.07 14.26 2.66
CA GLU A 126 -6.73 13.74 2.37
C GLU A 126 -6.59 12.30 2.89
N THR A 127 -5.65 11.55 2.31
CA THR A 127 -5.25 10.24 2.81
C THR A 127 -4.44 10.37 4.11
N PRO A 128 -4.21 9.27 4.85
CA PRO A 128 -3.32 9.27 6.03
C PRO A 128 -1.89 9.74 5.74
N TRP A 129 -1.49 9.73 4.48
CA TRP A 129 -0.17 10.16 3.97
C TRP A 129 -0.19 11.58 3.40
N LYS A 130 -1.27 12.35 3.61
CA LYS A 130 -1.43 13.74 3.15
C LYS A 130 -1.47 13.87 1.63
N HIS A 131 -1.84 12.82 0.94
CA HIS A 131 -2.10 12.86 -0.49
C HIS A 131 -3.57 13.18 -0.76
N PRO A 132 -3.89 13.80 -1.90
CA PRO A 132 -5.28 14.01 -2.29
C PRO A 132 -5.93 12.67 -2.69
N PHE A 133 -7.25 12.58 -2.50
CA PHE A 133 -8.02 11.51 -3.14
C PHE A 133 -8.22 11.80 -4.63
N PHE A 134 -8.13 10.76 -5.46
CA PHE A 134 -8.51 10.84 -6.85
C PHE A 134 -10.00 10.55 -6.98
N TYR A 135 -10.70 11.41 -7.72
CA TYR A 135 -12.15 11.35 -7.85
C TYR A 135 -12.56 11.55 -9.29
N ARG A 136 -13.45 10.68 -9.77
CA ARG A 136 -14.01 10.78 -11.11
C ARG A 136 -15.51 10.47 -11.10
N PRO A 137 -16.39 11.48 -11.30
CA PRO A 137 -17.79 11.23 -11.56
C PRO A 137 -17.99 10.70 -12.97
N TYR A 138 -19.03 9.92 -13.19
CA TYR A 138 -19.39 9.37 -14.49
C TYR A 138 -20.90 9.12 -14.61
N VAL A 139 -21.34 8.89 -15.85
CA VAL A 139 -22.71 8.50 -16.20
C VAL A 139 -22.76 6.99 -16.37
N THR A 140 -23.60 6.32 -15.59
CA THR A 140 -23.75 4.87 -15.54
C THR A 140 -24.45 4.35 -16.80
N THR A 141 -25.47 5.09 -17.25
CA THR A 141 -26.23 4.77 -18.48
C THR A 141 -26.15 5.96 -19.44
N PRO A 142 -25.11 6.04 -20.30
CA PRO A 142 -24.89 7.21 -21.13
C PRO A 142 -25.88 7.36 -22.27
N ILE A 143 -26.47 6.26 -22.75
CA ILE A 143 -27.46 6.24 -23.82
C ILE A 143 -28.77 5.69 -23.26
N MET A 144 -29.85 6.47 -23.38
CA MET A 144 -31.18 6.10 -22.93
C MET A 144 -32.17 6.12 -24.09
N ASP A 145 -32.99 5.09 -24.18
CA ASP A 145 -34.11 5.04 -25.12
C ASP A 145 -35.32 5.76 -24.54
N VAL A 146 -35.74 6.86 -25.18
CA VAL A 146 -36.92 7.64 -24.80
C VAL A 146 -38.01 7.39 -25.82
N LYS A 147 -39.17 6.90 -25.36
CA LYS A 147 -40.37 6.75 -26.20
C LYS A 147 -41.15 8.06 -26.24
N ASP A 148 -41.33 8.60 -27.44
CA ASP A 148 -42.25 9.73 -27.69
C ASP A 148 -43.71 9.28 -27.47
N ARG A 149 -44.64 10.23 -27.30
CA ARG A 149 -46.10 9.99 -27.16
C ARG A 149 -46.68 9.15 -28.31
N ARG A 150 -46.00 9.14 -29.47
CA ARG A 150 -46.36 8.35 -30.66
C ARG A 150 -45.70 6.97 -30.72
N GLY A 151 -45.01 6.54 -29.66
CA GLY A 151 -44.35 5.22 -29.58
C GLY A 151 -43.01 5.11 -30.31
N ARG A 152 -42.51 6.19 -30.92
CA ARG A 152 -41.18 6.22 -31.55
C ARG A 152 -40.09 6.21 -30.48
N VAL A 153 -39.09 5.35 -30.62
CA VAL A 153 -37.91 5.32 -29.75
C VAL A 153 -36.87 6.29 -30.30
N ALA A 154 -36.43 7.24 -29.49
CA ALA A 154 -35.30 8.11 -29.77
C ALA A 154 -34.22 7.91 -28.71
N GLN A 155 -32.97 7.86 -29.12
CA GLN A 155 -31.83 7.79 -28.19
C GLN A 155 -31.47 9.17 -27.69
N VAL A 156 -31.36 9.31 -26.37
CA VAL A 156 -30.94 10.53 -25.69
C VAL A 156 -29.67 10.25 -24.89
N PHE A 157 -28.72 11.16 -24.96
CA PHE A 157 -27.50 11.07 -24.17
C PHE A 157 -27.73 11.62 -22.77
N SER A 158 -27.55 10.78 -21.75
CA SER A 158 -27.55 11.23 -20.37
C SER A 158 -26.26 11.97 -20.08
N THR A 159 -26.39 13.16 -19.48
CA THR A 159 -25.24 13.96 -19.04
C THR A 159 -25.09 13.99 -17.52
N LYS A 160 -25.98 13.30 -16.81
CA LYS A 160 -26.13 13.41 -15.36
C LYS A 160 -25.18 12.47 -14.65
N PHE A 161 -24.31 13.00 -13.80
CA PHE A 161 -23.35 12.17 -13.06
C PHE A 161 -24.06 11.40 -11.95
N ASP A 162 -24.47 10.17 -12.26
CA ASP A 162 -25.18 9.29 -11.34
C ASP A 162 -24.26 8.23 -10.71
N GLY A 163 -23.00 8.14 -11.16
CA GLY A 163 -21.95 7.31 -10.59
C GLY A 163 -20.64 8.06 -10.31
N TYR A 164 -19.77 7.47 -9.50
CA TYR A 164 -18.41 7.95 -9.26
C TYR A 164 -17.45 6.84 -8.87
N VAL A 165 -16.16 7.11 -9.07
CA VAL A 165 -15.03 6.36 -8.52
C VAL A 165 -14.21 7.29 -7.63
N LEU A 166 -13.89 6.83 -6.42
CA LEU A 166 -12.99 7.47 -5.47
C LEU A 166 -11.81 6.54 -5.19
N VAL A 167 -10.58 7.05 -5.28
CA VAL A 167 -9.35 6.24 -5.23
C VAL A 167 -8.31 6.86 -4.32
N SER A 168 -7.60 6.00 -3.59
CA SER A 168 -6.33 6.29 -2.93
C SER A 168 -5.25 5.40 -3.54
N LEU A 169 -4.17 5.98 -4.06
CA LEU A 169 -3.04 5.28 -4.70
C LEU A 169 -1.91 4.99 -3.69
N GLY A 170 -2.28 4.60 -2.47
CA GLY A 170 -1.30 4.34 -1.41
C GLY A 170 -0.30 5.48 -1.11
N VAL A 171 0.90 5.10 -0.69
CA VAL A 171 2.04 5.98 -0.35
C VAL A 171 2.87 6.41 -1.56
N ASP A 172 2.93 5.58 -2.60
CA ASP A 172 3.78 5.81 -3.77
C ASP A 172 3.11 6.65 -4.85
N MET A 173 1.79 6.86 -4.73
CA MET A 173 0.98 7.62 -5.68
C MET A 173 0.99 7.03 -7.10
N GLN A 174 1.22 5.72 -7.20
CA GLN A 174 1.24 4.99 -8.45
C GLN A 174 0.12 3.95 -8.46
N VAL A 175 -0.32 3.55 -9.65
CA VAL A 175 -1.34 2.51 -9.78
C VAL A 175 -0.71 1.16 -9.50
N GLY A 176 -1.37 0.35 -8.67
CA GLY A 176 -0.93 -0.96 -8.24
C GLY A 176 -0.36 -0.94 -6.83
N GLY A 177 0.78 -1.61 -6.64
CA GLY A 177 1.43 -1.72 -5.34
C GLY A 177 0.79 -2.73 -4.39
N ASP A 178 1.54 -3.04 -3.32
CA ASP A 178 1.13 -3.91 -2.23
C ASP A 178 1.24 -3.15 -0.89
N ASP A 179 0.59 -3.68 0.15
CA ASP A 179 0.60 -3.13 1.51
C ASP A 179 0.21 -1.64 1.59
N LEU A 180 1.16 -0.74 1.86
CA LEU A 180 0.93 0.71 1.96
C LEU A 180 0.80 1.39 0.60
N ALA A 181 1.36 0.79 -0.44
CA ALA A 181 1.23 1.25 -1.81
C ALA A 181 -0.08 0.76 -2.44
N ALA A 182 -0.78 -0.18 -1.80
CA ALA A 182 -1.98 -0.77 -2.39
C ALA A 182 -3.08 0.26 -2.68
N ASP A 183 -3.54 0.25 -3.92
CA ASP A 183 -4.70 1.03 -4.34
C ASP A 183 -5.97 0.62 -3.58
N THR A 184 -6.72 1.61 -3.13
CA THR A 184 -8.06 1.39 -2.54
C THR A 184 -9.11 2.14 -3.33
N TYR A 185 -10.16 1.43 -3.74
CA TYR A 185 -11.22 1.94 -4.60
C TYR A 185 -12.59 1.91 -3.91
N VAL A 186 -13.33 3.00 -4.04
CA VAL A 186 -14.76 3.08 -3.72
C VAL A 186 -15.53 3.46 -4.96
N VAL A 187 -16.52 2.65 -5.32
CA VAL A 187 -17.41 2.87 -6.48
C VAL A 187 -18.82 3.04 -5.96
N ASN A 188 -19.41 4.21 -6.18
CA ASN A 188 -20.80 4.49 -5.77
C ASN A 188 -21.09 4.24 -4.28
N GLY A 189 -20.08 4.40 -3.42
CA GLY A 189 -20.18 4.17 -1.97
C GLY A 189 -19.83 2.75 -1.52
N GLU A 190 -19.56 1.84 -2.45
CA GLU A 190 -19.18 0.46 -2.15
C GLU A 190 -17.69 0.21 -2.38
N TRP A 191 -17.09 -0.63 -1.54
CA TRP A 191 -15.70 -1.04 -1.69
C TRP A 191 -15.53 -1.93 -2.91
N TYR A 192 -14.65 -1.54 -3.81
CA TYR A 192 -14.33 -2.32 -4.99
C TYR A 192 -13.14 -3.25 -4.71
N LYS A 193 -13.32 -4.55 -4.98
CA LYS A 193 -12.36 -5.62 -4.62
C LYS A 193 -11.42 -6.02 -5.76
N GLY A 194 -11.52 -5.38 -6.93
CA GLY A 194 -10.64 -5.70 -8.06
C GLY A 194 -9.27 -5.05 -7.90
N SER A 195 -8.24 -5.69 -8.48
CA SER A 195 -6.86 -5.19 -8.51
C SER A 195 -6.61 -4.13 -9.59
N ALA A 196 -7.55 -3.94 -10.52
CA ALA A 196 -7.47 -2.97 -11.58
C ALA A 196 -8.50 -1.85 -11.38
N PRO A 197 -8.31 -0.66 -11.97
CA PRO A 197 -9.30 0.40 -11.91
C PRO A 197 -10.68 -0.08 -12.41
N PRO A 198 -11.78 0.28 -11.71
CA PRO A 198 -13.11 -0.11 -12.13
C PRO A 198 -13.44 0.47 -13.51
N PRO A 199 -14.05 -0.33 -14.42
CA PRO A 199 -14.37 0.14 -15.76
C PRO A 199 -15.44 1.22 -15.69
N ILE A 200 -15.20 2.34 -16.37
CA ILE A 200 -16.18 3.42 -16.51
C ILE A 200 -16.90 3.24 -17.85
N PRO A 201 -18.24 3.24 -17.87
CA PRO A 201 -19.01 3.11 -19.11
C PRO A 201 -18.60 4.17 -20.14
N THR A 202 -18.74 3.86 -21.43
CA THR A 202 -18.50 4.81 -22.52
C THR A 202 -19.70 4.85 -23.46
N PRO A 203 -19.98 5.99 -24.13
CA PRO A 203 -19.27 7.27 -24.04
C PRO A 203 -19.56 8.03 -22.74
N GLN A 204 -18.72 9.00 -22.38
CA GLN A 204 -18.96 9.92 -21.26
C GLN A 204 -19.20 11.33 -21.82
N PRO A 205 -20.11 12.12 -21.21
CA PRO A 205 -20.38 13.48 -21.66
C PRO A 205 -19.15 14.37 -21.45
N LEU A 206 -18.87 15.23 -22.43
CA LEU A 206 -17.91 16.34 -22.26
C LEU A 206 -18.65 17.49 -21.58
N ARG A 207 -18.23 17.84 -20.36
CA ARG A 207 -18.69 19.00 -19.60
C ARG A 207 -17.47 19.78 -19.14
#